data_AF-A0A231H9A3-F1
#
_entry.id   AF-A0A231H9A3-F1
#
_cell.length_a   1.000
_cell.length_b   1.000
_cell.length_c   1.000
_cell.angle_alpha   90.00
_cell.angle_beta   90.00
_cell.angle_gamma   90.00
#
_symmetry.space_group_name_H-M   'P 1'
#
loop_
_entity.id
_entity.type
_entity.pdbx_description
1 polymer ?
#
loop_
_entity_poly.entity_id
_entity_poly.type
_entity_poly.pdbx_seq_one_letter_code
_entity_poly.pdbx_strand_id
1 'polypeptide(L)'
;MNESQIDLAHTVALGSIGDEDQRAVQELFDSGDPILRADFDTEVQLTREALTLFASASAVQPPATLRTRLLAAIADDHAPAARHIRPPAHRNGEEAGPTSLN
;
A
#
# COMPACT_ATOMS: atom_id res chain seq x y z
N MET A 1 8.83 11.32 19.91
CA MET A 1 7.53 10.61 19.85
C MET A 1 6.96 10.37 21.24
N ASN A 2 5.63 10.25 21.35
CA ASN A 2 4.94 9.74 22.54
C ASN A 2 4.67 8.23 22.43
N GLU A 3 4.18 7.62 23.51
CA GLU A 3 3.94 6.17 23.61
C GLU A 3 2.94 5.66 22.56
N SER A 4 1.84 6.40 22.32
CA SER A 4 0.85 6.01 21.32
C SER A 4 1.39 6.05 19.88
N GLN A 5 2.31 6.96 19.58
CA GLN A 5 3.00 7.00 18.28
C GLN A 5 3.97 5.83 18.12
N ILE A 6 4.60 5.38 19.21
CA ILE A 6 5.48 4.20 19.21
C ILE A 6 4.65 2.94 18.96
N ASP A 7 3.52 2.79 19.65
CA ASP A 7 2.59 1.66 19.43
C ASP A 7 2.03 1.64 18.01
N LEU A 8 1.73 2.82 17.45
CA LEU A 8 1.33 2.96 16.06
C LEU A 8 2.44 2.54 15.10
N ALA A 9 3.70 2.94 15.35
CA ALA A 9 4.85 2.52 14.55
C ALA A 9 5.03 0.99 14.56
N HIS A 10 4.87 0.34 15.71
CA HIS A 10 4.88 -1.11 15.83
C HIS A 10 3.74 -1.78 15.04
N THR A 11 2.53 -1.24 15.17
CA THR A 11 1.35 -1.73 14.43
C THR A 11 1.54 -1.62 12.91
N VAL A 12 2.12 -0.50 12.45
CA VAL A 12 2.52 -0.28 11.06
C VAL A 12 3.58 -1.27 10.61
N ALA A 13 4.62 -1.51 11.43
CA ALA A 13 5.69 -2.44 11.10
C ALA A 13 5.20 -3.90 10.99
N LEU A 14 4.22 -4.30 11.80
CA LEU A 14 3.59 -5.62 11.75
C LEU A 14 2.64 -5.79 10.55
N GLY A 15 2.25 -4.71 9.87
CA GLY A 15 1.26 -4.75 8.79
C GLY A 15 -0.16 -4.98 9.29
N SER A 16 -0.42 -4.77 10.58
CA SER A 16 -1.71 -5.01 11.24
C SER A 16 -2.59 -3.75 11.32
N ILE A 17 -2.38 -2.77 10.43
CA ILE A 17 -3.05 -1.47 10.48
C ILE A 17 -4.51 -1.56 10.03
N GLY A 18 -5.41 -1.00 10.85
CA GLY A 18 -6.79 -0.74 10.46
C GLY A 18 -6.98 0.64 9.84
N ASP A 19 -8.23 0.97 9.49
CA ASP A 19 -8.58 2.30 8.93
C ASP A 19 -8.33 3.44 9.93
N GLU A 20 -8.47 3.16 11.23
CA GLU A 20 -8.18 4.10 12.32
C GLU A 20 -6.68 4.39 12.40
N ASP A 21 -5.84 3.35 12.37
CA ASP A 21 -4.39 3.47 12.37
C ASP A 21 -3.88 4.22 11.13
N GLN A 22 -4.45 3.92 9.97
CA GLN A 22 -4.12 4.64 8.73
C GLN A 22 -4.40 6.15 8.85
N ARG A 23 -5.52 6.51 9.48
CA ARG A 23 -5.84 7.92 9.73
C ARG A 23 -4.85 8.55 10.72
N ALA A 24 -4.50 7.85 11.79
CA ALA A 24 -3.53 8.34 12.77
C ALA A 24 -2.13 8.56 12.16
N VAL A 25 -1.69 7.67 11.25
CA VAL A 25 -0.45 7.86 10.48
C VAL A 25 -0.54 9.08 9.58
N GLN A 26 -1.66 9.25 8.88
CA GLN A 26 -1.88 10.40 8.02
C GLN A 26 -1.86 11.72 8.81
N GLU A 27 -2.55 11.77 9.96
CA GLU A 27 -2.54 12.94 10.86
C GLU A 27 -1.13 13.25 11.39
N LEU A 28 -0.34 12.23 11.74
CA LEU A 28 1.06 12.40 12.13
C LEU A 28 1.87 13.02 10.98
N PHE A 29 1.64 12.57 9.76
CA PHE A 29 2.37 13.06 8.59
C PHE A 29 1.91 14.49 8.23
N ASP A 30 0.65 14.81 8.42
CA ASP A 30 0.07 16.13 8.15
C ASP A 30 0.39 17.16 9.24
N SER A 31 0.86 16.73 10.42
CA SER A 31 1.30 17.62 11.51
C SER A 31 2.42 18.60 11.10
N GLY A 32 3.15 18.29 10.02
CA GLY A 32 4.22 19.12 9.49
C GLY A 32 5.51 19.10 10.31
N ASP A 33 5.62 18.24 11.32
CA ASP A 33 6.85 18.06 12.10
C ASP A 33 7.78 17.04 11.41
N PRO A 34 8.88 17.48 10.78
CA PRO A 34 9.79 16.59 10.07
C PRO A 34 10.62 15.72 11.01
N ILE A 35 10.86 16.15 12.26
CA ILE A 35 11.61 15.36 13.25
C ILE A 35 10.74 14.21 13.73
N LEU A 36 9.48 14.52 14.10
CA LEU A 36 8.53 13.50 14.49
C LEU A 36 8.33 12.42 13.40
N ARG A 37 8.26 12.84 12.13
CA ARG A 37 8.16 11.91 11.00
C ARG A 37 9.41 11.03 10.88
N ALA A 38 10.60 11.62 10.98
CA ALA A 38 11.85 10.86 10.90
C ALA A 38 11.99 9.86 12.04
N ASP A 39 11.63 10.25 13.27
CA ASP A 39 11.60 9.35 14.43
C ASP A 39 10.63 8.19 14.19
N PHE A 40 9.42 8.49 13.69
CA PHE A 40 8.40 7.47 13.40
C PHE A 40 8.87 6.47 12.35
N ASP A 41 9.40 6.96 11.22
CA ASP A 41 9.95 6.11 10.16
C ASP A 41 11.11 5.24 10.67
N THR A 42 11.93 5.78 11.57
CA THR A 42 13.03 5.04 12.21
C THR A 42 12.51 3.88 13.05
N GLU A 43 11.53 4.11 13.91
CA GLU A 43 10.93 3.04 14.74
C GLU A 43 10.26 1.95 13.89
N VAL A 44 9.54 2.34 12.83
CA VAL A 44 8.98 1.39 11.86
C VAL A 44 10.08 0.52 11.24
N GLN A 45 11.19 1.13 10.84
CA GLN A 45 12.30 0.40 10.21
C GLN A 45 13.03 -0.52 11.18
N LEU A 46 13.35 -0.08 12.39
CA LEU A 46 13.98 -0.91 13.40
C LEU A 46 13.12 -2.15 13.72
N THR A 47 11.80 -1.96 13.81
CA THR A 47 10.87 -3.05 14.04
C THR A 47 10.85 -4.03 12.86
N ARG A 48 10.86 -3.54 11.62
CA ARG A 48 10.92 -4.38 10.41
C ARG A 48 12.24 -5.16 10.31
N GLU A 49 13.35 -4.57 10.73
CA GLU A 49 14.64 -5.25 10.78
C GLU A 49 14.62 -6.40 11.79
N ALA A 50 14.06 -6.16 12.99
CA ALA A 50 13.87 -7.21 13.99
C ALA A 50 12.96 -8.33 13.48
N LEU A 51 11.85 -7.99 12.81
CA LEU A 51 10.95 -8.97 12.21
C LEU A 51 11.61 -9.74 11.06
N THR A 52 12.49 -9.12 10.29
CA THR A 52 13.26 -9.78 9.24
C THR A 52 14.19 -10.83 9.83
N LEU A 53 14.91 -10.49 10.89
CA LEU A 53 15.73 -11.44 11.63
C LEU A 53 14.88 -12.58 12.19
N PHE A 54 13.74 -12.26 12.80
CA PHE A 54 12.81 -13.25 13.34
C PHE A 54 12.26 -14.21 12.28
N ALA A 55 11.87 -13.70 11.11
CA ALA A 55 11.32 -14.49 10.01
C ALA A 55 12.31 -15.53 9.48
N SER A 56 13.62 -15.27 9.60
CA SER A 56 14.64 -16.26 9.21
C SER A 56 14.57 -17.55 10.04
N ALA A 57 14.14 -17.45 11.31
CA ALA A 57 14.03 -18.61 12.21
C ALA A 57 12.83 -19.52 11.88
N SER A 58 11.80 -19.00 11.24
CA SER A 58 10.58 -19.74 10.86
C SER A 58 10.49 -20.05 9.37
N ALA A 59 11.59 -19.88 8.63
CA ALA A 59 11.62 -20.08 7.19
C ALA A 59 11.28 -21.53 6.79
N VAL A 60 10.33 -21.68 5.86
CA VAL A 60 9.93 -22.97 5.30
C VAL A 60 10.25 -22.98 3.81
N GLN A 61 10.76 -24.13 3.32
CA GLN A 61 11.08 -24.31 1.92
C GLN A 61 9.81 -24.17 1.04
N PRO A 62 9.79 -23.26 0.04
CA PRO A 62 8.65 -23.13 -0.85
C PRO A 62 8.55 -24.32 -1.82
N PRO A 63 7.35 -24.61 -2.37
CA PRO A 63 7.17 -25.64 -3.40
C PRO A 63 8.05 -25.39 -4.62
N ALA A 64 8.70 -26.43 -5.15
CA ALA A 64 9.65 -26.31 -6.26
C ALA A 64 9.06 -25.64 -7.52
N THR A 65 7.76 -25.84 -7.77
CA THR A 65 7.05 -25.25 -8.91
C THR A 65 6.79 -23.74 -8.76
N LEU A 66 6.92 -23.18 -7.56
CA LEU A 66 6.69 -21.76 -7.31
C LEU A 66 7.69 -20.89 -8.07
N ARG A 67 8.97 -21.27 -8.07
CA ARG A 67 10.02 -20.53 -8.77
C ARG A 67 9.73 -20.40 -10.26
N THR A 68 9.36 -21.51 -10.92
CA THR A 68 9.05 -21.51 -12.35
C THR A 68 7.83 -20.63 -12.66
N ARG A 69 6.76 -20.74 -11.85
CA ARG A 69 5.55 -19.91 -12.04
C ARG A 69 5.83 -18.41 -11.85
N LEU A 70 6.63 -18.05 -10.84
CA LEU A 70 7.00 -16.67 -10.59
C LEU A 70 7.83 -16.08 -11.74
N LEU A 71 8.83 -16.82 -12.23
CA LEU A 71 9.67 -16.37 -13.34
C LEU A 71 8.89 -16.24 -14.65
N ALA A 72 7.92 -17.13 -14.90
CA ALA A 72 7.01 -16.99 -16.04
C ALA A 72 6.14 -15.72 -15.91
N ALA A 73 5.56 -15.47 -14.73
CA ALA A 73 4.75 -14.28 -14.49
C ALA A 73 5.53 -12.97 -14.68
N ILE A 74 6.78 -12.90 -14.23
CA ILE A 74 7.65 -11.73 -14.44
C ILE A 74 7.95 -11.55 -15.94
N ALA A 75 8.20 -12.65 -16.67
CA ALA A 75 8.44 -12.60 -18.11
C ALA A 75 7.21 -12.06 -18.89
N ASP A 76 6.01 -12.43 -18.45
CA ASP A 76 4.75 -11.98 -19.04
C ASP A 76 4.43 -10.50 -18.69
N ASP A 77 4.81 -10.04 -17.49
CA ASP A 77 4.59 -8.66 -16.99
C ASP A 77 5.55 -7.61 -17.62
N HIS A 78 6.52 -8.04 -18.44
CA HIS A 78 7.35 -7.14 -19.25
C HIS A 78 6.62 -6.52 -20.47
N ALA A 79 5.35 -6.87 -20.71
CA ALA A 79 4.48 -6.02 -21.53
C ALA A 79 4.13 -4.76 -20.70
N PRO A 80 4.37 -3.54 -21.19
CA PRO A 80 4.21 -2.34 -20.37
C PRO A 80 2.78 -2.28 -19.83
N ALA A 81 2.65 -2.38 -18.51
CA ALA A 81 1.39 -2.18 -17.81
C ALA A 81 0.91 -0.76 -18.11
N ALA A 82 0.05 -0.63 -19.12
CA ALA A 82 -0.76 0.55 -19.30
C ALA A 82 -1.43 0.80 -17.94
N ARG A 83 -1.06 1.91 -17.29
CA ARG A 83 -1.76 2.40 -16.10
C ARG A 83 -3.25 2.19 -16.35
N HIS A 84 -3.93 1.50 -15.43
CA HIS A 84 -5.38 1.48 -15.42
C HIS A 84 -5.88 2.90 -15.18
N ILE A 85 -5.90 3.71 -16.25
CA ILE A 85 -6.64 4.95 -16.31
C ILE A 85 -8.09 4.48 -16.26
N ARG A 86 -8.70 4.60 -15.08
CA ARG A 86 -10.12 4.36 -14.87
C ARG A 86 -10.88 5.11 -15.98
N PRO A 87 -11.62 4.41 -16.86
CA PRO A 87 -12.38 5.09 -17.90
C PRO A 87 -13.36 6.05 -17.23
N PRO A 88 -13.55 7.28 -17.74
CA PRO A 88 -14.58 8.17 -17.22
C PRO A 88 -15.92 7.44 -17.32
N ALA A 89 -16.63 7.35 -16.20
CA ALA A 89 -17.94 6.72 -16.14
C ALA A 89 -18.90 7.46 -17.09
N HIS A 90 -19.35 6.78 -18.14
CA HIS A 90 -20.46 7.24 -18.96
C HIS A 90 -21.71 7.35 -18.09
N ARG A 91 -22.06 8.58 -17.73
CA ARG A 91 -23.35 8.94 -17.13
C ARG A 91 -24.40 8.86 -18.24
N ASN A 92 -25.04 7.71 -18.37
CA ASN A 92 -26.21 7.54 -19.23
C ASN A 92 -27.45 8.05 -18.49
N GLY A 93 -28.15 9.04 -19.06
CA GLY A 93 -29.53 9.36 -18.70
C GLY A 93 -29.91 10.84 -18.84
N GLU A 94 -30.34 11.24 -20.04
CA GLU A 94 -31.38 12.28 -20.34
C GLU A 94 -31.48 12.34 -21.88
N GLU A 95 -32.32 11.54 -22.54
CA GLU A 95 -33.75 11.83 -22.81
C GLU A 95 -34.03 13.31 -23.11
N ALA A 96 -34.18 13.65 -24.41
CA ALA A 96 -35.40 14.24 -24.99
C ALA A 96 -35.13 15.10 -26.24
N GLY A 97 -35.80 14.77 -27.36
CA GLY A 97 -36.34 15.78 -28.28
C GLY A 97 -35.64 15.96 -29.63
N PRO A 98 -36.36 15.81 -30.77
CA PRO A 98 -35.82 16.05 -32.09
C PRO A 98 -35.93 17.54 -32.46
N THR A 99 -34.89 18.11 -33.07
CA THR A 99 -34.96 19.45 -33.67
C THR A 99 -34.48 19.38 -35.11
N SER A 100 -35.45 19.39 -36.02
CA SER A 100 -35.32 19.87 -37.39
C SER A 100 -35.21 21.41 -37.42
N LEU A 101 -34.82 21.95 -38.59
CA LEU A 101 -34.48 23.35 -38.96
C LEU A 101 -33.01 23.71 -38.70
N ASN A 102 -32.23 24.24 -39.65
CA ASN A 102 -32.51 24.99 -40.88
C ASN A 102 -31.41 24.72 -41.91
#